data_AF-A0A1S2CJM2-F1
#
_entry.id   AF-A0A1S2CJM2-F1
#
_cell.length_a   1.000
_cell.length_b   1.000
_cell.length_c   1.000
_cell.angle_alpha   90.00
_cell.angle_beta   90.00
_cell.angle_gamma   90.00
#
_symmetry.space_group_name_H-M   'P 1'
#
loop_
_entity.id
_entity.type
_entity.pdbx_description
1 polymer ?
#
loop_
_entity_poly.entity_id
_entity_poly.type
_entity_poly.pdbx_seq_one_letter_code
_entity_poly.pdbx_strand_id
1 'polypeptide(L)'
;MINFGSWPEMSLADAREKRSEAKTLLQQNIDPQHHRDEQVPTALSLSEHTFEAVAKRWFDVKRPSCQRRPKTDPLWLISPIEK
;
A
#
# COMPACT_ATOMS: atom_id res chain seq x y z
N MET A 1 25.40 5.85 -6.62
CA MET A 1 25.68 6.38 -7.99
C MET A 1 24.33 6.66 -8.63
N ILE A 2 24.05 7.90 -9.03
CA ILE A 2 22.75 8.28 -9.60
C ILE A 2 22.80 8.15 -11.10
N ASN A 3 21.94 7.30 -11.66
CA ASN A 3 21.66 7.22 -13.08
C ASN A 3 20.35 7.97 -13.37
N PHE A 4 20.36 8.81 -14.41
CA PHE A 4 19.19 9.60 -14.80
C PHE A 4 18.35 8.90 -15.86
N GLY A 5 18.95 8.06 -16.71
CA GLY A 5 18.27 7.33 -17.78
C GLY A 5 19.21 7.11 -18.98
N SER A 6 18.70 6.43 -20.02
CA SER A 6 19.43 6.25 -21.27
C SER A 6 19.04 7.33 -22.29
N TRP A 7 19.99 7.76 -23.12
CA TRP A 7 19.70 8.51 -24.34
C TRP A 7 19.09 7.54 -25.37
N PRO A 8 18.09 7.91 -26.20
CA PRO A 8 17.44 9.22 -26.38
C PRO A 8 16.15 9.41 -25.58
N GLU A 9 15.74 8.43 -24.77
CA GLU A 9 14.52 8.52 -23.94
C GLU A 9 14.58 9.71 -22.97
N MET A 10 15.80 10.07 -22.53
CA MET A 10 16.05 11.29 -21.77
C MET A 10 16.86 12.28 -22.61
N SER A 11 16.37 13.52 -22.69
CA SER A 11 17.12 14.59 -23.34
C SER A 11 18.31 15.03 -22.48
N LEU A 12 19.33 15.58 -23.14
CA LEU A 12 20.50 16.15 -22.44
C LEU A 12 20.12 17.37 -21.59
N ALA A 13 19.04 18.08 -21.94
CA ALA A 13 18.55 19.21 -21.17
C ALA A 13 17.98 18.74 -19.83
N ASP A 14 17.08 17.74 -19.87
CA ASP A 14 16.43 17.20 -18.67
C ASP A 14 17.45 16.55 -17.73
N ALA A 15 18.44 15.85 -18.28
CA ALA A 15 19.52 15.26 -17.49
C ALA A 15 20.36 16.32 -16.76
N ARG A 16 20.56 17.51 -17.36
CA ARG A 16 21.26 18.63 -16.72
C ARG A 16 20.42 19.26 -15.62
N GLU A 17 19.12 19.39 -15.83
CA GLU A 17 18.17 19.90 -14.84
C GLU A 17 18.14 19.01 -13.59
N LYS A 18 17.95 17.70 -13.76
CA LYS A 18 18.00 16.72 -12.66
C LYS A 18 19.33 16.71 -11.92
N ARG A 19 20.44 16.99 -12.62
CA ARG A 19 21.76 17.14 -12.00
C ARG A 19 21.82 18.41 -11.13
N SER A 20 21.24 19.52 -11.56
CA SER A 20 21.18 20.72 -10.71
C SER A 20 20.31 20.50 -9.48
N GLU A 21 19.15 19.85 -9.63
CA GLU A 21 18.27 19.50 -8.51
C GLU A 21 18.98 18.59 -7.49
N ALA A 22 19.70 17.57 -7.95
CA ALA A 22 20.49 16.71 -7.06
C ALA A 22 21.55 17.52 -6.29
N LYS A 23 22.15 18.54 -6.92
CA LYS A 23 23.10 19.43 -6.23
C LYS A 23 22.42 20.34 -5.20
N THR A 24 21.22 20.83 -5.47
CA THR A 24 20.49 21.66 -4.50
C THR A 24 20.08 20.82 -3.28
N LEU A 25 19.70 19.55 -3.48
CA LEU A 25 19.45 18.61 -2.38
C LEU A 25 20.71 18.37 -1.54
N LEU A 26 21.87 18.21 -2.19
CA LEU A 26 23.15 18.09 -1.48
C LEU A 26 23.49 19.35 -0.67
N GLN A 27 23.16 20.55 -1.16
CA GLN A 27 23.33 21.79 -0.38
C GLN A 27 22.45 21.82 0.88
N GLN A 28 21.30 21.16 0.84
CA GLN A 28 20.40 20.99 1.98
C GLN A 28 20.85 19.85 2.92
N ASN A 29 22.02 19.23 2.67
CA ASN A 29 22.51 18.02 3.34
C ASN A 29 21.59 16.79 3.18
N ILE A 30 20.78 16.76 2.12
CA ILE A 30 19.91 15.63 1.81
C ILE A 30 20.58 14.80 0.70
N ASP A 31 20.76 13.50 0.94
CA ASP A 31 21.28 12.60 -0.09
C ASP A 31 20.21 12.42 -1.19
N PRO A 32 20.50 12.80 -2.45
CA PRO A 32 19.57 12.64 -3.56
C PRO A 32 19.20 11.17 -3.85
N GLN A 33 20.01 10.20 -3.44
CA GLN A 33 19.66 8.78 -3.55
C GLN A 33 18.57 8.40 -2.55
N HIS A 34 18.77 8.75 -1.27
CA HIS A 34 17.77 8.52 -0.22
C HIS A 34 16.46 9.21 -0.54
N HIS A 35 16.51 10.45 -1.03
CA HIS A 35 15.33 11.20 -1.42
C HIS A 35 14.53 10.51 -2.54
N ARG A 36 15.21 9.91 -3.53
CA ARG A 36 14.56 9.13 -4.58
C ARG A 36 13.94 7.85 -4.03
N ASP A 37 14.67 7.16 -3.16
CA ASP A 37 14.23 5.93 -2.52
C ASP A 37 13.05 6.15 -1.56
N GLU A 38 12.88 7.35 -0.99
CA GLU A 38 11.71 7.75 -0.20
C GLU A 38 10.51 8.16 -1.06
N GLN A 39 10.75 8.75 -2.24
CA GLN A 39 9.67 9.15 -3.16
C GLN A 39 8.95 7.95 -3.81
N VAL A 40 9.65 6.84 -4.06
CA VAL A 40 9.06 5.63 -4.64
C VAL A 40 7.99 4.97 -3.72
N PRO A 41 8.28 4.68 -2.44
CA PRO A 41 7.31 4.05 -1.53
C PRO A 41 6.21 5.01 -1.09
N THR A 42 6.44 6.31 -1.06
CA THR A 42 5.39 7.29 -0.70
C THR A 42 4.24 7.30 -1.71
N ALA A 43 4.53 7.17 -3.01
CA ALA A 43 3.48 7.06 -4.02
C ALA A 43 2.58 5.82 -3.83
N LEU A 44 3.18 4.69 -3.45
CA LEU A 44 2.45 3.45 -3.19
C LEU A 44 1.67 3.52 -1.87
N SER A 45 2.32 4.02 -0.81
CA SER A 45 1.75 4.21 0.52
C SER A 45 0.54 5.13 0.52
N LEU A 46 0.52 6.19 -0.29
CA LEU A 46 -0.64 7.07 -0.44
C LEU A 46 -1.87 6.32 -0.96
N SER A 47 -1.68 5.36 -1.87
CA SER A 47 -2.78 4.54 -2.39
C SER A 47 -3.28 3.51 -1.35
N GLU A 48 -2.37 2.95 -0.58
CA GLU A 48 -2.64 1.93 0.44
C GLU A 48 -3.24 2.50 1.73
N HIS A 49 -2.99 3.78 2.03
CA HIS A 49 -3.55 4.49 3.19
C HIS A 49 -4.83 5.28 2.86
N THR A 50 -5.50 4.97 1.76
CA THR A 50 -6.84 5.49 1.51
C THR A 50 -7.85 4.86 2.48
N PHE A 51 -8.88 5.62 2.88
CA PHE A 51 -9.94 5.12 3.75
C PHE A 51 -10.57 3.84 3.18
N GLU A 52 -10.75 3.77 1.87
CA GLU A 52 -11.30 2.61 1.17
C GLU A 52 -10.42 1.36 1.34
N ALA A 53 -9.11 1.47 1.11
CA ALA A 53 -8.18 0.34 1.26
C ALA A 53 -8.12 -0.16 2.70
N VAL A 54 -8.11 0.75 3.67
CA VAL A 54 -8.11 0.43 5.10
C VAL A 54 -9.42 -0.23 5.51
N ALA A 55 -10.57 0.29 5.07
CA ALA A 55 -11.88 -0.27 5.38
C ALA A 55 -12.06 -1.68 4.80
N LYS A 56 -11.64 -1.90 3.54
CA LYS A 56 -11.64 -3.23 2.91
C LYS A 56 -10.78 -4.23 3.69
N ARG A 57 -9.54 -3.86 4.01
CA ARG A 57 -8.62 -4.69 4.81
C ARG A 57 -9.21 -5.03 6.18
N TRP A 58 -9.79 -4.04 6.86
CA TRP A 58 -10.44 -4.25 8.15
C TRP A 58 -11.65 -5.19 8.05
N PHE A 59 -12.47 -5.01 7.02
CA PHE A 59 -13.65 -5.83 6.76
C PHE A 59 -13.26 -7.31 6.51
N ASP A 60 -12.24 -7.56 5.70
CA ASP A 60 -11.75 -8.91 5.43
C ASP A 60 -11.23 -9.62 6.69
N VAL A 61 -10.56 -8.89 7.59
CA VAL A 61 -10.09 -9.41 8.88
C VAL A 61 -11.26 -9.73 9.82
N LYS A 62 -12.34 -8.93 9.80
CA LYS A 62 -13.51 -9.13 10.67
C LYS A 62 -14.53 -10.12 10.12
N ARG A 63 -14.59 -10.34 8.81
CA ARG A 63 -15.49 -11.30 8.15
C ARG A 63 -15.52 -12.69 8.81
N PRO A 64 -14.40 -13.38 9.09
CA PRO A 64 -14.44 -14.70 9.72
C PRO A 64 -14.95 -14.68 11.17
N SER A 65 -14.78 -13.56 11.90
CA SER A 65 -15.28 -13.43 13.28
C SER A 65 -16.80 -13.20 13.36
N CYS A 66 -17.42 -12.82 12.25
CA CYS A 66 -18.87 -12.58 12.16
C CYS A 66 -19.64 -13.77 11.57
N GLN A 67 -19.00 -14.92 11.35
CA GLN A 67 -19.73 -16.13 11.02
C GLN A 67 -20.68 -16.48 12.16
N ARG A 68 -21.95 -16.18 11.91
CA ARG A 68 -23.09 -16.57 12.73
C ARG A 68 -22.99 -18.07 13.01
N ARG A 69 -23.26 -18.43 14.26
CA ARG A 69 -23.51 -19.82 14.65
C ARG A 69 -24.36 -20.51 13.58
N PRO A 70 -24.08 -21.78 13.24
CA PRO A 70 -24.98 -22.52 12.37
C PRO A 70 -26.39 -22.42 12.95
N LYS A 71 -27.37 -22.11 12.11
CA LYS A 71 -28.79 -22.13 12.45
C LYS A 71 -29.24 -23.60 12.52
N THR A 72 -28.54 -24.40 13.32
CA THR A 72 -28.98 -25.75 13.66
C THR A 72 -30.05 -25.59 14.70
N ASP A 73 -31.28 -25.94 14.30
CA ASP A 73 -32.39 -26.11 15.23
C ASP A 73 -31.94 -27.09 16.33
N PRO A 74 -32.24 -26.79 17.60
CA PRO A 74 -31.68 -27.53 18.71
C PRO A 74 -32.19 -28.98 18.70
N LEU A 75 -31.28 -29.93 18.96
CA LEU A 75 -31.48 -31.40 18.88
C LEU A 75 -32.69 -31.96 19.65
N TRP A 76 -33.32 -31.20 20.54
CA TRP A 76 -34.55 -31.60 21.23
C TRP A 76 -35.80 -31.61 20.33
N LEU A 77 -35.73 -31.01 19.14
CA LEU A 77 -36.85 -30.94 18.19
C LEU A 77 -37.12 -32.24 17.43
N ILE A 78 -36.21 -33.22 17.48
CA ILE A 78 -36.28 -34.49 16.71
C ILE A 78 -36.65 -35.68 17.61
N SER A 79 -36.72 -35.50 18.93
CA SER A 79 -37.12 -36.56 19.86
C SER A 79 -38.61 -36.87 19.73
N PRO A 80 -39.03 -38.08 19.29
CA PRO A 80 -40.43 -38.48 19.33
C PRO A 80 -40.88 -38.51 20.78
N ILE A 81 -41.94 -37.76 21.09
CA ILE A 81 -42.58 -37.75 22.41
C ILE A 81 -43.22 -39.12 22.61
N GLU A 82 -42.52 -40.04 23.27
CA GLU A 82 -43.13 -41.23 23.84
C GLU A 82 -43.99 -40.84 25.06
N LYS A 83 -45.17 -41.48 25.13
CA LYS A 83 -46.27 -41.21 26.06
C LYS A 83 -45.97 -41.59 27.49
#